data_AF-A0A0S7XYS9-F1
#
_entry.id   AF-A0A0S7XYS9-F1
#
_cell.length_a   1.000
_cell.length_b   1.000
_cell.length_c   1.000
_cell.angle_alpha   90.00
_cell.angle_beta   90.00
_cell.angle_gamma   90.00
#
_symmetry.space_group_name_H-M   'P 1'
#
loop_
_entity.id
_entity.type
_entity.pdbx_description
1 polymer ?
#
loop_
_entity_poly.entity_id
_entity_poly.type
_entity_poly.pdbx_seq_one_letter_code
_entity_poly.pdbx_strand_id
1 'polypeptide(L)'
;MKKSLNNLIPFEKGHKKVGGRKKGTPNMITSLKKFVNKDITYKNPLTNVEEKKSIIEWINLALVAQAIEGNIRAIKVIYDRIDGKVTTELKGNLGVDLTIEELEKMSDEELKKIAYGN
;
A
#
# COMPACT_ATOMS: atom_id res chain seq x y z
N MET A 1 -14.42 -18.82 -24.14
CA MET A 1 -14.39 -20.15 -23.47
C MET A 1 -13.94 -19.98 -22.02
N LYS A 2 -14.81 -20.24 -21.03
CA LYS A 2 -14.46 -20.23 -19.59
C LYS A 2 -13.71 -21.51 -19.24
N LYS A 3 -12.39 -21.42 -19.04
CA LYS A 3 -11.50 -22.56 -18.78
C LYS A 3 -10.79 -22.48 -17.42
N SER A 4 -11.48 -22.00 -16.38
CA SER A 4 -10.88 -21.79 -15.03
C SER A 4 -11.52 -22.59 -13.89
N LEU A 5 -12.63 -23.29 -14.11
CA LEU A 5 -13.36 -23.98 -13.03
C LEU A 5 -12.99 -25.47 -12.87
N ASN A 6 -12.40 -26.09 -13.89
CA ASN A 6 -12.20 -27.55 -13.93
C ASN A 6 -11.10 -28.07 -12.99
N ASN A 7 -10.27 -27.18 -12.42
CA ASN A 7 -9.17 -27.54 -11.52
C ASN A 7 -9.45 -27.19 -10.05
N LEU A 8 -10.68 -26.78 -9.71
CA LEU A 8 -11.05 -26.43 -8.34
C LEU A 8 -11.67 -27.62 -7.65
N ILE A 9 -11.14 -27.98 -6.48
CA ILE A 9 -11.76 -28.97 -5.60
C ILE A 9 -12.99 -28.31 -4.95
N PRO A 10 -14.20 -28.89 -5.06
CA PRO A 10 -15.39 -28.37 -4.41
C PRO A 10 -15.19 -28.22 -2.89
N PHE A 11 -15.64 -27.10 -2.32
CA PHE A 11 -15.59 -26.90 -0.89
C PHE A 11 -16.64 -27.75 -0.18
N GLU A 12 -16.19 -28.71 0.65
CA GLU A 12 -17.08 -29.55 1.44
C GLU A 12 -17.56 -28.86 2.73
N LYS A 13 -18.87 -28.92 3.00
CA LYS A 13 -19.48 -28.32 4.18
C LYS A 13 -19.05 -29.10 5.43
N GLY A 14 -18.26 -28.48 6.30
CA GLY A 14 -17.68 -29.12 7.50
C GLY A 14 -16.17 -29.35 7.41
N HIS A 15 -15.56 -29.09 6.25
CA HIS A 15 -14.11 -29.14 6.10
C HIS A 15 -13.48 -27.99 6.91
N LYS A 16 -12.95 -28.29 8.11
CA LYS A 16 -12.09 -27.35 8.84
C LYS A 16 -10.88 -27.07 7.95
N LYS A 17 -10.53 -25.80 7.70
CA LYS A 17 -9.26 -25.44 7.06
C LYS A 17 -8.12 -26.04 7.90
N VAL A 18 -7.66 -27.21 7.52
CA VAL A 18 -6.50 -27.89 8.12
C VAL A 18 -5.28 -27.12 7.63
N GLY A 19 -4.71 -26.25 8.47
CA GLY A 19 -3.51 -25.48 8.10
C GLY A 19 -3.62 -23.96 8.22
N GLY A 20 -4.40 -23.45 9.19
CA GLY A 20 -4.21 -22.09 9.64
C GLY A 20 -2.78 -21.86 10.17
N ARG A 21 -2.34 -20.60 10.20
CA ARG A 21 -1.04 -20.23 10.77
C ARG A 21 -0.96 -20.74 12.21
N LYS A 22 0.10 -21.49 12.55
CA LYS A 22 0.23 -22.13 13.88
C LYS A 22 0.07 -21.08 14.99
N LYS A 23 -0.61 -21.44 16.07
CA LYS A 23 -0.76 -20.57 17.25
C LYS A 23 0.63 -20.18 17.76
N GLY A 24 0.85 -18.89 17.98
CA GLY A 24 2.14 -18.35 18.46
C GLY A 24 3.16 -18.01 17.37
N THR A 25 2.89 -18.27 16.08
CA THR A 25 3.77 -17.75 15.02
C THR A 25 3.77 -16.21 15.07
N PRO A 26 4.92 -15.52 15.04
CA PRO A 26 4.95 -14.06 15.06
C PRO A 26 4.34 -13.48 13.78
N ASN A 27 3.56 -12.41 13.88
CA ASN A 27 3.04 -11.74 12.68
C ASN A 27 4.20 -11.07 11.91
N MET A 28 3.95 -10.70 10.64
CA MET A 28 4.98 -10.09 9.78
C MET A 28 5.58 -8.83 10.41
N ILE A 29 4.75 -7.99 11.04
CA ILE A 29 5.17 -6.75 11.69
C ILE A 29 6.19 -7.04 12.80
N THR A 30 5.91 -8.02 13.66
CA THR A 30 6.81 -8.43 14.75
C THR A 30 8.12 -8.97 14.19
N SER A 31 8.07 -9.78 13.14
CA SER A 31 9.28 -10.27 12.48
C SER A 31 10.11 -9.13 11.87
N LEU A 32 9.47 -8.19 11.18
CA LEU A 32 10.15 -7.03 10.58
C LEU A 32 10.78 -6.13 11.65
N LYS A 33 10.07 -5.83 12.74
CA LYS A 33 10.63 -5.07 13.87
C LYS A 33 11.91 -5.72 14.43
N LYS A 34 11.93 -7.06 14.51
CA LYS A 34 13.13 -7.79 14.94
C LYS A 34 14.32 -7.62 13.99
N PHE A 35 14.09 -7.55 12.69
CA PHE A 35 15.18 -7.35 11.72
C PHE A 35 15.65 -5.91 11.71
N VAL A 36 14.72 -4.97 11.62
CA VAL A 36 14.98 -3.53 11.46
C VAL A 36 15.73 -2.93 12.67
N ASN A 37 15.57 -3.53 13.86
CA ASN A 37 16.29 -3.13 15.08
C ASN A 37 17.65 -3.80 15.27
N LYS A 38 18.10 -4.68 14.36
CA LYS A 38 19.43 -5.29 14.47
C LYS A 38 20.50 -4.31 14.02
N ASP A 39 21.65 -4.38 14.68
CA ASP A 39 22.83 -3.64 14.28
C ASP A 39 23.59 -4.36 13.18
N ILE A 40 23.99 -3.59 12.16
CA ILE A 40 24.90 -4.03 11.11
C ILE A 40 26.02 -3.01 10.94
N THR A 41 27.20 -3.50 10.57
CA THR A 41 28.29 -2.64 10.10
C THR A 41 28.07 -2.37 8.63
N TYR A 42 27.99 -1.10 8.26
CA TYR A 42 27.82 -0.68 6.87
C TYR A 42 28.52 0.65 6.64
N LYS A 43 28.81 0.96 5.37
CA LYS A 43 29.46 2.21 4.99
C LYS A 43 28.43 3.35 5.03
N ASN A 44 28.77 4.42 5.73
CA ASN A 44 27.89 5.58 5.81
C ASN A 44 27.78 6.30 4.46
N PRO A 45 26.59 6.45 3.88
CA PRO A 45 26.42 7.08 2.57
C PRO A 45 26.77 8.58 2.58
N LEU A 46 26.81 9.23 3.75
CA LEU A 46 27.15 10.65 3.89
C LEU A 46 28.64 10.88 4.15
N THR A 47 29.24 10.12 5.06
CA THR A 47 30.63 10.34 5.51
C THR A 47 31.62 9.37 4.89
N ASN A 48 31.16 8.30 4.23
CA ASN A 48 31.96 7.21 3.70
C ASN A 48 32.76 6.40 4.74
N VAL A 49 32.51 6.58 6.03
CA VAL A 49 33.13 5.83 7.13
C VAL A 49 32.28 4.62 7.48
N GLU A 50 32.91 3.50 7.81
CA GLU A 50 32.20 2.33 8.34
C GLU A 50 31.79 2.56 9.80
N GLU A 51 30.49 2.43 10.06
CA GLU A 51 29.94 2.58 11.40
C GLU A 51 29.08 1.35 11.72
N LYS A 52 28.80 1.10 13.00
CA LYS A 52 27.84 0.08 13.43
C LYS A 52 26.56 0.77 13.91
N LYS A 53 25.45 0.53 13.22
CA LYS A 53 24.13 1.12 13.51
C LYS A 53 23.01 0.14 13.23
N SER A 54 21.83 0.45 13.74
CA SER A 54 20.64 -0.33 13.45
C SER A 54 20.22 -0.20 11.98
N ILE A 55 19.56 -1.24 11.43
CA ILE A 55 19.07 -1.21 10.05
C ILE A 55 18.11 -0.02 9.82
N ILE A 56 17.28 0.36 10.81
CA ILE A 56 16.40 1.53 10.67
C ILE A 56 17.18 2.84 10.47
N GLU A 57 18.28 3.02 11.21
CA GLU A 57 19.14 4.19 11.07
C GLU A 57 19.82 4.20 9.71
N TRP A 58 20.26 3.05 9.22
CA TRP A 58 20.81 2.93 7.87
C TRP A 58 19.82 3.31 6.79
N ILE A 59 18.57 2.85 6.89
CA ILE A 59 17.50 3.22 5.96
C ILE A 59 17.25 4.74 6.00
N ASN A 60 17.24 5.34 7.19
CA ASN A 60 17.08 6.79 7.32
C ASN A 60 18.26 7.57 6.72
N LEU A 61 19.50 7.13 6.94
CA LEU A 61 20.69 7.74 6.33
C LEU A 61 20.67 7.63 4.82
N ALA A 62 20.29 6.48 4.27
CA ALA A 62 20.14 6.29 2.83
C ALA A 62 19.03 7.19 2.24
N LEU A 63 17.91 7.35 2.96
CA LEU A 63 16.83 8.26 2.56
C LEU A 63 17.30 9.72 2.54
N VAL A 64 18.09 10.14 3.54
CA VAL A 64 18.69 11.48 3.59
C VAL A 64 19.70 11.67 2.45
N ALA A 65 20.54 10.69 2.17
CA ALA A 65 21.48 10.74 1.05
C ALA A 65 20.74 10.92 -0.29
N GLN A 66 19.67 10.16 -0.53
CA GLN A 66 18.84 10.31 -1.73
C GLN A 66 18.15 11.69 -1.80
N ALA A 67 17.75 12.25 -0.66
CA ALA A 67 17.17 13.59 -0.61
C ALA A 67 18.20 14.67 -0.99
N ILE A 68 19.46 14.52 -0.53
CA ILE A 68 20.58 15.40 -0.90
C ILE A 68 20.85 15.33 -2.41
N GLU A 69 20.74 14.16 -3.02
CA GLU A 69 20.85 13.97 -4.48
C GLU A 69 19.69 14.59 -5.29
N GLY A 70 18.68 15.17 -4.63
CA GLY A 70 17.55 15.85 -5.29
C GLY A 70 16.33 14.96 -5.54
N ASN A 71 16.24 13.79 -4.91
CA ASN A 71 15.05 12.95 -5.01
C ASN A 71 13.85 13.57 -4.26
N ILE A 72 12.95 14.19 -5.02
CA ILE A 72 11.75 14.88 -4.50
C ILE A 72 10.89 13.97 -3.62
N ARG A 73 10.81 12.67 -3.94
CA ARG A 73 10.03 11.71 -3.13
C ARG A 73 10.68 11.49 -1.76
N ALA A 74 12.01 11.34 -1.73
CA ALA A 74 12.76 11.19 -0.48
C ALA A 74 12.62 12.44 0.40
N ILE A 75 12.78 13.62 -0.21
CA ILE A 75 12.58 14.92 0.44
C ILE A 75 11.17 15.01 1.06
N LYS A 76 10.13 14.71 0.28
CA LYS A 76 8.75 14.70 0.77
C LYS A 76 8.55 13.73 1.93
N VAL A 77 9.08 12.51 1.83
CA VAL A 77 8.95 11.50 2.90
C VAL A 77 9.63 11.97 4.19
N ILE A 78 10.76 12.68 4.09
CA ILE A 78 11.45 13.25 5.27
C ILE A 78 10.58 14.34 5.90
N TYR A 79 10.09 15.32 5.13
CA TYR A 79 9.21 16.37 5.64
C TYR A 79 7.92 15.79 6.24
N ASP A 80 7.26 14.85 5.57
CA ASP A 80 6.06 14.17 6.06
C ASP A 80 6.30 13.44 7.41
N ARG A 81 7.54 13.02 7.70
CA ARG A 81 7.91 12.37 8.98
C ARG A 81 8.24 13.37 10.08
N ILE A 82 8.82 14.53 9.73
CA ILE A 82 9.23 15.58 10.69
C ILE A 82 8.02 16.44 11.06
N ASP A 83 7.33 16.98 10.05
CA ASP A 83 6.23 17.93 10.23
C ASP A 83 4.88 17.23 10.38
N GLY A 84 4.84 15.91 10.13
CA GLY A 84 3.64 15.11 10.07
C GLY A 84 2.96 15.17 8.70
N LYS A 85 2.19 14.14 8.36
CA LYS A 85 1.45 14.11 7.10
C LYS A 85 0.31 15.10 7.13
N VAL A 86 0.30 16.03 6.20
CA VAL A 86 -0.87 16.88 5.94
C VAL A 86 -2.02 15.98 5.47
N THR A 87 -3.07 15.89 6.28
CA THR A 87 -4.32 15.24 5.91
C THR A 87 -4.99 16.06 4.82
N THR A 88 -4.88 15.61 3.57
CA THR A 88 -5.64 16.19 2.47
C THR A 88 -6.96 15.45 2.37
N GLU A 89 -8.05 16.14 2.68
CA GLU A 89 -9.40 15.66 2.36
C GLU A 89 -9.54 15.68 0.83
N LEU A 90 -9.41 14.51 0.21
CA LEU A 90 -9.76 14.32 -1.20
C LEU A 90 -11.29 14.39 -1.31
N LYS A 91 -11.84 15.59 -1.52
CA LYS A 91 -13.21 15.75 -2.01
C LYS A 91 -13.23 15.30 -3.47
N GLY A 92 -13.36 13.99 -3.68
CA GLY A 92 -13.61 13.43 -5.00
C GLY A 92 -15.05 13.71 -5.41
N ASN A 93 -15.26 14.52 -6.45
CA ASN A 93 -16.50 14.42 -7.22
C ASN A 93 -16.51 13.03 -7.84
N LEU A 94 -17.46 12.18 -7.43
CA LEU A 94 -17.81 10.94 -8.13
C LEU A 94 -18.51 11.30 -9.45
N GLY A 95 -17.81 11.99 -10.34
CA GLY A 95 -18.22 12.15 -11.72
C GLY A 95 -18.10 10.79 -12.39
N VAL A 96 -19.22 10.09 -12.52
CA VAL A 96 -19.29 8.97 -13.45
C VAL A 96 -19.31 9.60 -14.84
N ASP A 97 -18.20 9.50 -15.56
CA ASP A 97 -18.16 9.84 -16.98
C ASP A 97 -18.96 8.76 -17.74
N LEU A 98 -20.27 8.98 -17.88
CA LEU A 98 -21.13 8.16 -18.72
C LEU A 98 -20.91 8.54 -20.17
N THR A 99 -20.67 7.55 -21.03
CA THR A 99 -20.62 7.78 -22.47
C THR A 99 -22.04 7.95 -23.03
N ILE A 100 -22.19 8.69 -24.14
CA ILE A 100 -23.51 8.93 -24.78
C ILE A 100 -24.18 7.60 -25.15
N GLU A 101 -23.40 6.61 -25.59
CA GLU A 101 -23.88 5.27 -25.95
C GLU A 101 -24.41 4.46 -24.76
N GLU A 102 -23.98 4.78 -23.54
CA GLU A 102 -24.49 4.15 -22.31
C GLU A 102 -25.79 4.82 -21.85
N LEU A 103 -25.91 6.13 -22.04
CA LEU A 103 -27.15 6.88 -21.75
C LEU A 103 -28.32 6.46 -22.66
N GLU A 104 -28.05 6.19 -23.93
CA GLU A 104 -29.08 5.75 -24.90
C GLU A 104 -29.64 4.35 -24.61
N LYS A 105 -28.92 3.54 -23.83
CA LYS A 105 -29.34 2.18 -23.43
C LYS A 105 -30.03 2.15 -22.07
N MET A 106 -30.01 3.25 -21.34
CA MET A 106 -30.73 3.38 -20.06
C MET A 106 -32.20 3.68 -20.34
N SER A 107 -33.07 3.14 -19.50
CA SER A 107 -34.51 3.44 -19.61
C SER A 107 -34.79 4.89 -19.21
N ASP A 108 -35.85 5.48 -19.76
CA ASP A 108 -36.26 6.86 -19.46
C ASP A 108 -36.44 7.14 -17.96
N GLU A 109 -36.74 6.10 -17.18
CA GLU A 109 -36.87 6.15 -15.72
C GLU A 109 -35.51 6.28 -15.00
N GLU A 110 -34.47 5.64 -15.53
CA GLU A 110 -33.10 5.71 -14.97
C GLU A 110 -32.44 7.05 -15.34
N LEU A 111 -32.72 7.58 -16.54
CA LEU A 111 -32.29 8.91 -16.97
C LEU A 111 -32.90 10.02 -16.09
N LYS A 112 -34.17 9.89 -15.72
CA LYS A 112 -34.84 10.85 -14.80
C LYS A 112 -34.24 10.85 -13.39
N LYS A 113 -33.84 9.68 -12.88
CA LYS A 113 -33.19 9.57 -11.55
C LYS A 113 -31.83 10.25 -11.51
N ILE A 114 -31.06 10.15 -12.60
CA ILE A 114 -29.75 10.82 -12.73
C ILE A 114 -29.93 12.33 -12.85
N ALA A 115 -30.90 12.80 -13.63
CA ALA A 115 -31.11 14.23 -13.88
C ALA A 115 -31.73 15.01 -12.70
N TYR A 116 -32.62 14.37 -11.92
CA TYR A 116 -33.40 15.07 -10.90
C TYR A 116 -33.11 14.63 -9.46
N GLY A 117 -32.14 13.74 -9.24
CA GLY A 117 -31.58 13.43 -7.92
C GLY A 117 -32.63 13.20 -6.83
N ASN A 118 -33.41 12.12 -6.94
CA ASN A 118 -34.16 11.52 -5.83
C ASN A 118 -33.98 10.00 -5.84
#